data_AF-A0A1Q8ANS4-F1
#
_entry.id   AF-A0A1Q8ANS4-F1
#
_cell.length_a   1.000
_cell.length_b   1.000
_cell.length_c   1.000
_cell.angle_alpha   90.00
_cell.angle_beta   90.00
_cell.angle_gamma   90.00
#
_symmetry.space_group_name_H-M   'P 1'
#
loop_
_entity.id
_entity.type
_entity.pdbx_description
1 polymer ?
#
loop_
_entity_poly.entity_id
_entity_poly.type
_entity_poly.pdbx_seq_one_letter_code
_entity_poly.pdbx_strand_id
1 'polypeptide(L)'
;MSASQSSCDFVTGGGYIYFTGANATFAAAGGCKNGSGLGVPPAPYWGHLEYQDHAGLVVHGTSITAYVIDAILFPDPKARLICGTATTSSGNVNFVVRTKDAGEPVNDEFDIQLTGAVVYSTFPSGPHKLGGGTGGGGNILLHKPNQSNSGMFGGVCPALGPGSQQAADVSVSKTAALDTVGVGGEATYNITVMAGGTGSSTNVTLIDILPTRPVDSPWTLRYD
;
A
#
# COMPACT_ATOMS: atom_id res chain seq x y z
N MET A 1 -5.66 26.98 1.80
CA MET A 1 -6.20 25.64 1.53
C MET A 1 -5.04 24.72 1.20
N SER A 2 -4.53 23.96 2.19
CA SER A 2 -3.57 22.90 1.91
C SER A 2 -4.39 21.72 1.41
N ALA A 3 -4.32 21.40 0.12
CA ALA A 3 -4.86 20.14 -0.36
C ALA A 3 -4.05 19.05 0.33
N SER A 4 -4.71 18.20 1.14
CA SER A 4 -4.10 16.98 1.65
C SER A 4 -3.57 16.21 0.44
N GLN A 5 -2.24 16.16 0.31
CA GLN A 5 -1.59 15.42 -0.75
C GLN A 5 -2.00 13.94 -0.59
N SER A 6 -2.34 13.27 -1.70
CA SER A 6 -2.61 11.83 -1.66
C SER A 6 -1.46 11.14 -0.90
N SER A 7 -1.77 10.31 0.08
CA SER A 7 -0.76 9.48 0.76
C SER A 7 -0.44 8.22 -0.04
N CYS A 8 -1.22 7.92 -1.07
CA CYS A 8 -1.14 6.70 -1.85
C CYS A 8 -0.54 6.93 -3.25
N ASP A 9 0.08 5.87 -3.77
CA ASP A 9 0.82 5.85 -5.02
C ASP A 9 0.34 4.75 -5.97
N PHE A 10 1.13 4.49 -7.02
CA PHE A 10 0.98 3.32 -7.87
C PHE A 10 2.35 2.82 -8.34
N VAL A 11 2.38 1.56 -8.72
CA VAL A 11 3.55 0.89 -9.26
C VAL A 11 3.21 0.25 -10.61
N THR A 12 4.18 0.25 -11.50
CA THR A 12 4.12 -0.43 -12.80
C THR A 12 5.42 -1.14 -13.04
N GLY A 13 5.38 -2.32 -13.65
CA GLY A 13 6.60 -2.99 -14.03
C GLY A 13 6.37 -4.26 -14.84
N GLY A 14 7.48 -4.82 -15.30
CA GLY A 14 7.48 -6.03 -16.10
C GLY A 14 8.88 -6.56 -16.29
N GLY A 15 8.97 -7.82 -16.70
CA GLY A 15 10.24 -8.49 -16.86
C GLY A 15 10.11 -9.99 -16.78
N TYR A 16 11.15 -10.63 -16.26
CA TYR A 16 11.22 -12.04 -15.97
C TYR A 16 12.00 -12.29 -14.69
N ILE A 17 11.69 -13.40 -14.02
CA ILE A 17 12.46 -13.96 -12.92
C ILE A 17 12.99 -15.34 -13.30
N TYR A 18 14.12 -15.73 -12.73
CA TYR A 18 14.57 -17.12 -12.79
C TYR A 18 14.00 -17.87 -11.59
N PHE A 19 13.09 -18.80 -11.84
CA PHE A 19 12.51 -19.63 -10.79
C PHE A 19 12.52 -21.09 -11.24
N THR A 20 12.95 -22.00 -10.36
CA THR A 20 13.10 -23.44 -10.69
C THR A 20 13.98 -23.74 -11.91
N GLY A 21 14.97 -22.87 -12.20
CA GLY A 21 15.92 -23.06 -13.30
C GLY A 21 15.39 -22.65 -14.69
N ALA A 22 14.23 -21.99 -14.77
CA ALA A 22 13.69 -21.46 -16.01
C ALA A 22 13.14 -20.03 -15.81
N ASN A 23 12.86 -19.35 -16.92
CA ASN A 23 12.33 -17.98 -16.89
C ASN A 23 10.82 -18.01 -16.69
N ALA A 24 10.33 -17.18 -15.79
CA ALA A 24 8.91 -16.81 -15.74
C ALA A 24 8.78 -15.32 -16.03
N THR A 25 7.93 -14.96 -16.99
CA THR A 25 7.69 -13.57 -17.39
C THR A 25 6.53 -12.98 -16.60
N PHE A 26 6.56 -11.67 -16.40
CA PHE A 26 5.50 -10.96 -15.71
C PHE A 26 5.28 -9.56 -16.27
N ALA A 27 4.05 -9.08 -16.12
CA ALA A 27 3.69 -7.67 -16.15
C ALA A 27 2.74 -7.40 -14.98
N ALA A 28 3.07 -6.43 -14.16
CA ALA A 28 2.29 -6.09 -12.97
C ALA A 28 2.12 -4.59 -12.84
N ALA A 29 0.90 -4.18 -12.54
CA ALA A 29 0.59 -2.81 -12.18
C ALA A 29 -0.45 -2.81 -11.06
N GLY A 30 -0.37 -1.83 -10.18
CA GLY A 30 -1.32 -1.70 -9.09
C GLY A 30 -1.21 -0.33 -8.43
N GLY A 31 -2.34 0.21 -7.97
CA GLY A 31 -2.33 1.50 -7.33
C GLY A 31 -3.67 2.00 -6.84
N CYS A 32 -3.60 3.13 -6.15
CA CYS A 32 -4.78 3.93 -5.83
C CYS A 32 -5.33 4.65 -7.06
N LYS A 33 -6.66 4.85 -7.06
CA LYS A 33 -7.42 5.71 -7.97
C LYS A 33 -8.56 6.39 -7.21
N ASN A 34 -8.74 7.69 -7.41
CA ASN A 34 -9.95 8.43 -7.03
C ASN A 34 -10.57 8.03 -5.68
N GLY A 35 -9.79 8.14 -4.61
CA GLY A 35 -10.24 7.84 -3.25
C GLY A 35 -10.23 6.35 -2.87
N SER A 36 -9.46 5.51 -3.57
CA SER A 36 -9.26 4.10 -3.18
C SER A 36 -9.02 3.93 -1.68
N GLY A 37 -9.58 2.87 -1.10
CA GLY A 37 -9.47 2.59 0.33
C GLY A 37 -10.36 3.46 1.23
N LEU A 38 -10.95 4.55 0.73
CA LEU A 38 -11.89 5.40 1.47
C LEU A 38 -13.35 4.98 1.26
N GLY A 39 -14.20 5.31 2.23
CA GLY A 39 -15.64 5.08 2.16
C GLY A 39 -16.09 3.70 2.67
N VAL A 40 -17.41 3.48 2.71
CA VAL A 40 -18.03 2.23 3.13
C VAL A 40 -19.10 1.81 2.10
N PRO A 41 -18.89 0.74 1.31
CA PRO A 41 -17.65 -0.05 1.23
C PRO A 41 -16.49 0.77 0.63
N PRO A 42 -15.22 0.40 0.92
CA PRO A 42 -14.07 1.13 0.39
C PRO A 42 -14.05 1.18 -1.14
N ALA A 43 -13.67 2.33 -1.70
CA ALA A 43 -13.49 2.47 -3.14
C ALA A 43 -12.36 1.53 -3.64
N PRO A 44 -12.51 0.91 -4.82
CA PRO A 44 -11.59 -0.11 -5.30
C PRO A 44 -10.26 0.47 -5.78
N TYR A 45 -9.23 -0.38 -5.76
CA TYR A 45 -7.93 -0.12 -6.39
C TYR A 45 -7.98 -0.39 -7.90
N TRP A 46 -6.91 -0.03 -8.61
CA TRP A 46 -6.70 -0.44 -10.00
C TRP A 46 -5.41 -1.23 -10.13
N GLY A 47 -5.29 -1.97 -11.23
CA GLY A 47 -4.10 -2.73 -11.54
C GLY A 47 -4.42 -3.92 -12.43
N HIS A 48 -3.37 -4.68 -12.72
CA HIS A 48 -3.42 -5.89 -13.51
C HIS A 48 -2.22 -6.79 -13.21
N LEU A 49 -2.37 -8.09 -13.47
CA LEU A 49 -1.29 -9.07 -13.43
C LEU A 49 -1.36 -9.95 -14.68
N GLU A 50 -0.23 -10.09 -15.35
CA GLU A 50 0.05 -11.18 -16.29
C GLU A 50 1.28 -11.91 -15.78
N TYR A 51 1.21 -13.24 -15.68
CA TYR A 51 2.35 -14.06 -15.31
C TYR A 51 2.34 -15.37 -16.09
N GLN A 52 3.49 -15.75 -16.64
CA GLN A 52 3.67 -17.01 -17.34
C GLN A 52 4.98 -17.65 -16.93
N ASP A 53 4.93 -18.89 -16.44
CA ASP A 53 6.14 -19.68 -16.22
C ASP A 53 6.44 -20.63 -17.37
N HIS A 54 7.66 -21.19 -17.35
CA HIS A 54 8.12 -22.13 -18.36
C HIS A 54 7.55 -23.55 -18.17
N ALA A 55 6.83 -23.82 -17.08
CA ALA A 55 6.18 -25.10 -16.80
C ALA A 55 4.73 -25.15 -17.30
N GLY A 56 4.23 -24.06 -17.90
CA GLY A 56 2.89 -23.96 -18.50
C GLY A 56 1.85 -23.30 -17.61
N LEU A 57 2.24 -22.75 -16.45
CA LEU A 57 1.37 -21.89 -15.66
C LEU A 57 1.19 -20.56 -16.39
N VAL A 58 -0.07 -20.18 -16.60
CA VAL A 58 -0.46 -18.86 -17.12
C VAL A 58 -1.50 -18.28 -16.17
N VAL A 59 -1.29 -17.05 -15.74
CA VAL A 59 -2.10 -16.35 -14.75
C VAL A 59 -2.55 -15.01 -15.34
N HIS A 60 -3.87 -14.83 -15.41
CA HIS A 60 -4.50 -13.59 -15.86
C HIS A 60 -5.24 -12.94 -14.70
N GLY A 61 -4.77 -11.78 -14.25
CA GLY A 61 -5.43 -10.97 -13.23
C GLY A 61 -6.84 -10.58 -13.65
N THR A 62 -7.79 -10.67 -12.72
CA THR A 62 -9.20 -10.32 -12.96
C THR A 62 -9.69 -9.18 -12.08
N SER A 63 -9.12 -9.02 -10.88
CA SER A 63 -9.44 -7.91 -9.98
C SER A 63 -8.27 -7.57 -9.07
N ILE A 64 -8.26 -6.35 -8.52
CA ILE A 64 -7.35 -5.94 -7.44
C ILE A 64 -8.16 -5.78 -6.16
N THR A 65 -7.79 -6.54 -5.13
CA THR A 65 -8.46 -6.57 -3.82
C THR A 65 -7.68 -5.84 -2.75
N ALA A 66 -6.37 -5.62 -2.95
CA ALA A 66 -5.56 -4.79 -2.06
C ALA A 66 -4.39 -4.14 -2.79
N TYR A 67 -4.01 -2.97 -2.30
CA TYR A 67 -2.76 -2.30 -2.63
C TYR A 67 -2.18 -1.72 -1.35
N VAL A 68 -1.03 -2.22 -0.92
CA VAL A 68 -0.41 -1.85 0.36
C VAL A 68 1.11 -1.76 0.25
N ILE A 69 1.74 -1.08 1.19
CA ILE A 69 3.18 -1.17 1.43
C ILE A 69 3.49 -2.55 1.99
N ASP A 70 4.58 -3.18 1.54
CA ASP A 70 5.01 -4.44 2.14
C ASP A 70 5.56 -4.19 3.55
N ALA A 71 4.80 -4.64 4.55
CA ALA A 71 5.17 -4.61 5.96
C ALA A 71 5.26 -6.01 6.56
N ILE A 72 5.17 -7.08 5.74
CA ILE A 72 4.96 -8.45 6.23
C ILE A 72 5.86 -9.50 5.59
N LEU A 73 6.04 -9.48 4.27
CA LEU A 73 6.82 -10.51 3.58
C LEU A 73 8.30 -10.19 3.67
N PHE A 74 8.68 -9.01 3.17
CA PHE A 74 10.02 -8.45 3.27
C PHE A 74 9.89 -6.94 3.50
N PRO A 75 9.66 -6.51 4.76
CA PRO A 75 9.25 -5.15 5.09
C PRO A 75 10.15 -4.09 4.45
N ASP A 76 9.57 -3.26 3.58
CA ASP A 76 10.29 -2.20 2.88
C ASP A 76 9.30 -1.10 2.43
N PRO A 77 9.53 0.17 2.79
CA PRO A 77 8.62 1.28 2.43
C PRO A 77 8.55 1.54 0.91
N LYS A 78 9.50 1.05 0.12
CA LYS A 78 9.49 1.12 -1.35
C LYS A 78 8.87 -0.11 -2.02
N ALA A 79 8.55 -1.15 -1.25
CA ALA A 79 7.89 -2.33 -1.76
C ALA A 79 6.36 -2.20 -1.65
N ARG A 80 5.67 -2.72 -2.66
CA ARG A 80 4.21 -2.76 -2.73
C ARG A 80 3.76 -4.20 -2.86
N LEU A 81 2.68 -4.51 -2.18
CA LEU A 81 1.93 -5.74 -2.38
C LEU A 81 0.68 -5.40 -3.18
N ILE A 82 0.51 -6.05 -4.32
CA ILE A 82 -0.69 -5.97 -5.15
C ILE A 82 -1.39 -7.31 -5.00
N CYS A 83 -2.59 -7.31 -4.43
CA CYS A 83 -3.37 -8.52 -4.25
C CYS A 83 -4.62 -8.50 -5.11
N GLY A 84 -5.08 -9.67 -5.50
CA GLY A 84 -6.22 -9.79 -6.36
C GLY A 84 -6.68 -11.21 -6.61
N THR A 85 -7.60 -11.33 -7.55
CA THR A 85 -8.05 -12.61 -8.10
C THR A 85 -7.51 -12.78 -9.50
N ALA A 86 -7.27 -14.01 -9.93
CA ALA A 86 -6.82 -14.33 -11.27
C ALA A 86 -7.45 -15.64 -11.78
N THR A 87 -7.44 -15.83 -13.09
CA THR A 87 -7.74 -17.11 -13.73
C THR A 87 -6.45 -17.80 -14.17
N THR A 88 -6.50 -19.13 -14.16
CA THR A 88 -5.47 -20.01 -14.74
C THR A 88 -6.16 -21.10 -15.56
N SER A 89 -5.39 -21.87 -16.32
CA SER A 89 -5.91 -23.07 -17.01
C SER A 89 -6.48 -24.13 -16.05
N SER A 90 -6.06 -24.11 -14.78
CA SER A 90 -6.48 -25.06 -13.74
C SER A 90 -7.60 -24.52 -12.84
N GLY A 91 -8.06 -23.28 -13.07
CA GLY A 91 -9.14 -22.64 -12.33
C GLY A 91 -8.76 -21.29 -11.73
N ASN A 92 -9.66 -20.74 -10.91
CA ASN A 92 -9.50 -19.43 -10.29
C ASN A 92 -8.56 -19.49 -9.07
N VAL A 93 -7.76 -18.45 -8.91
CA VAL A 93 -6.80 -18.30 -7.81
C VAL A 93 -6.90 -16.91 -7.19
N ASN A 94 -6.44 -16.77 -5.96
CA ASN A 94 -6.04 -15.49 -5.41
C ASN A 94 -4.54 -15.31 -5.66
N PHE A 95 -4.11 -14.09 -5.93
CA PHE A 95 -2.70 -13.75 -6.07
C PHE A 95 -2.29 -12.65 -5.12
N VAL A 96 -1.01 -12.64 -4.79
CA VAL A 96 -0.26 -11.47 -4.35
C VAL A 96 1.00 -11.41 -5.17
N VAL A 97 1.34 -10.22 -5.64
CA VAL A 97 2.68 -9.92 -6.13
C VAL A 97 3.34 -8.88 -5.25
N ARG A 98 4.63 -9.05 -5.02
CA ARG A 98 5.48 -8.04 -4.40
C ARG A 98 6.31 -7.38 -5.48
N THR A 99 6.28 -6.06 -5.52
CA THR A 99 7.09 -5.25 -6.43
C THR A 99 7.87 -4.24 -5.62
N LYS A 100 9.16 -4.06 -5.89
CA LYS A 100 9.96 -3.01 -5.27
C LYS A 100 10.77 -2.29 -6.33
N ASP A 101 10.65 -0.97 -6.32
CA ASP A 101 11.57 -0.06 -7.01
C ASP A 101 12.78 0.19 -6.09
N ALA A 102 13.94 -0.33 -6.47
CA ALA A 102 15.18 -0.16 -5.72
C ALA A 102 16.04 1.01 -6.24
N GLY A 103 15.55 1.73 -7.26
CA GLY A 103 16.26 2.77 -7.98
C GLY A 103 17.16 2.23 -9.09
N GLU A 104 17.33 3.06 -10.11
CA GLU A 104 18.19 2.81 -11.27
C GLU A 104 19.69 2.83 -10.89
N PRO A 105 20.57 2.05 -11.54
CA PRO A 105 20.36 1.42 -12.85
C PRO A 105 19.88 -0.04 -12.83
N VAL A 106 19.78 -0.72 -11.68
CA VAL A 106 19.15 -2.06 -11.53
C VAL A 106 19.24 -2.51 -10.07
N ASN A 107 18.11 -2.89 -9.45
CA ASN A 107 18.00 -3.77 -8.28
C ASN A 107 16.54 -4.05 -7.88
N ASP A 108 15.59 -3.78 -8.77
CA ASP A 108 14.18 -3.95 -8.50
C ASP A 108 13.85 -5.39 -8.16
N GLU A 109 12.75 -5.60 -7.44
CA GLU A 109 12.38 -6.93 -6.97
C GLU A 109 10.96 -7.27 -7.43
N PHE A 110 10.75 -8.52 -7.85
CA PHE A 110 9.44 -9.06 -8.18
C PHE A 110 9.27 -10.48 -7.62
N ASP A 111 8.14 -10.74 -6.97
CA ASP A 111 7.76 -12.07 -6.52
C ASP A 111 6.24 -12.27 -6.56
N ILE A 112 5.81 -13.52 -6.62
CA ILE A 112 4.40 -13.90 -6.70
C ILE A 112 4.07 -15.06 -5.76
N GLN A 113 2.85 -15.03 -5.23
CA GLN A 113 2.21 -16.19 -4.61
C GLN A 113 0.76 -16.33 -5.07
N LEU A 114 0.37 -17.58 -5.32
CA LEU A 114 -0.98 -18.01 -5.68
C LEU A 114 -1.53 -18.97 -4.62
N THR A 115 -2.84 -18.85 -4.36
CA THR A 115 -3.60 -19.81 -3.57
C THR A 115 -4.94 -20.12 -4.25
N GLY A 116 -5.53 -21.28 -3.94
CA GLY A 116 -6.80 -21.73 -4.53
C GLY A 116 -6.58 -22.92 -5.44
N ALA A 117 -7.05 -22.84 -6.69
CA ALA A 117 -6.93 -23.93 -7.66
C ALA A 117 -5.47 -24.30 -7.99
N VAL A 118 -4.56 -23.33 -7.90
CA VAL A 118 -3.10 -23.52 -8.01
C VAL A 118 -2.44 -22.93 -6.77
N VAL A 119 -1.50 -23.67 -6.19
CA VAL A 119 -0.62 -23.20 -5.12
C VAL A 119 0.77 -23.05 -5.70
N TYR A 120 1.29 -21.84 -5.67
CA TYR A 120 2.55 -21.47 -6.30
C TYR A 120 3.16 -20.31 -5.51
N SER A 121 4.46 -20.33 -5.24
CA SER A 121 5.10 -19.21 -4.53
C SER A 121 6.57 -19.13 -4.88
N THR A 122 7.02 -17.92 -5.21
CA THR A 122 8.44 -17.62 -5.44
C THR A 122 9.11 -17.06 -4.19
N PHE A 123 8.35 -16.66 -3.17
CA PHE A 123 8.88 -16.08 -1.93
C PHE A 123 9.89 -16.96 -1.16
N PRO A 124 9.80 -18.30 -1.13
CA PRO A 124 10.72 -19.12 -0.35
C PRO A 124 12.21 -18.98 -0.73
N SER A 125 12.54 -18.56 -1.95
CA SER A 125 13.92 -18.30 -2.38
C SER A 125 14.42 -16.89 -2.03
N GLY A 126 13.60 -16.09 -1.35
CA GLY A 126 13.85 -14.67 -1.11
C GLY A 126 13.56 -13.82 -2.35
N PRO A 127 13.65 -12.48 -2.23
CA PRO A 127 13.20 -11.60 -3.30
C PRO A 127 14.03 -11.73 -4.59
N HIS A 128 13.36 -11.93 -5.72
CA HIS A 128 14.06 -12.03 -7.01
C HIS A 128 14.43 -10.65 -7.53
N LYS A 129 15.74 -10.40 -7.68
CA LYS A 129 16.28 -9.16 -8.23
C LYS A 129 16.18 -9.15 -9.76
N LEU A 130 15.78 -8.03 -10.31
CA LEU A 130 15.61 -7.81 -11.75
C LEU A 130 16.85 -7.21 -12.42
N GLY A 131 17.99 -7.21 -11.72
CA GLY A 131 19.25 -6.65 -12.19
C GLY A 131 20.14 -7.58 -13.01
N GLY A 132 19.63 -8.74 -13.43
CA GLY A 132 20.41 -9.81 -14.03
C GLY A 132 20.84 -10.87 -13.00
N GLY A 133 21.88 -11.64 -13.36
CA GLY A 133 22.42 -12.71 -12.52
C GLY A 133 21.43 -13.85 -12.35
N THR A 134 21.26 -14.31 -11.11
CA THR A 134 20.38 -15.43 -10.76
C THR A 134 18.94 -15.01 -10.47
N GLY A 135 18.63 -13.71 -10.48
CA GLY A 135 17.31 -13.20 -10.08
C GLY A 135 16.35 -13.03 -11.25
N GLY A 136 16.82 -12.46 -12.37
CA GLY A 136 15.97 -12.17 -13.53
C GLY A 136 16.36 -10.87 -14.23
N GLY A 137 15.43 -10.27 -14.95
CA GLY A 137 15.61 -9.00 -15.65
C GLY A 137 14.29 -8.23 -15.77
N GLY A 138 14.33 -6.90 -15.77
CA GLY A 138 13.11 -6.09 -15.88
C GLY A 138 13.26 -4.73 -15.20
N ASN A 139 12.13 -4.04 -15.05
CA ASN A 139 12.05 -2.76 -14.33
C ASN A 139 10.73 -2.65 -13.55
N ILE A 140 10.81 -2.12 -12.34
CA ILE A 140 9.69 -1.69 -11.51
C ILE A 140 9.82 -0.19 -11.26
N LEU A 141 8.81 0.57 -11.68
CA LEU A 141 8.72 2.00 -11.42
C LEU A 141 7.67 2.28 -10.34
N LEU A 142 8.12 2.85 -9.22
CA LEU A 142 7.24 3.38 -8.18
C LEU A 142 6.97 4.86 -8.44
N HIS A 143 5.70 5.18 -8.72
CA HIS A 143 5.29 6.54 -9.07
C HIS A 143 4.82 7.28 -7.84
N LYS A 144 5.27 8.52 -7.66
CA LYS A 144 4.88 9.32 -6.48
C LYS A 144 3.37 9.62 -6.45
N PRO A 145 2.81 9.89 -5.27
CA PRO A 145 1.44 10.38 -5.13
C PRO A 145 1.19 11.67 -5.93
N ASN A 146 0.00 11.75 -6.51
CA ASN A 146 -0.55 12.84 -7.31
C ASN A 146 -2.09 12.86 -7.19
N GLN A 147 -2.76 13.76 -7.90
CA GLN A 147 -4.22 13.92 -7.77
C GLN A 147 -5.02 12.75 -8.36
N SER A 148 -4.48 12.04 -9.35
CA SER A 148 -5.13 10.91 -10.04
C SER A 148 -5.00 9.59 -9.29
N ASN A 149 -4.02 9.45 -8.40
CA ASN A 149 -3.84 8.29 -7.52
C ASN A 149 -4.25 8.60 -6.06
N SER A 150 -5.24 9.47 -5.88
CA SER A 150 -5.82 9.79 -4.59
C SER A 150 -6.42 8.57 -3.88
N GLY A 151 -6.35 8.55 -2.55
CA GLY A 151 -6.82 7.46 -1.72
C GLY A 151 -5.83 7.11 -0.63
N MET A 152 -5.99 5.94 -0.03
CA MET A 152 -5.11 5.38 0.99
C MET A 152 -4.89 3.90 0.71
N PHE A 153 -3.79 3.35 1.23
CA PHE A 153 -3.49 1.92 1.13
C PHE A 153 -4.47 1.07 1.92
N GLY A 154 -4.66 -0.18 1.48
CA GLY A 154 -5.51 -1.13 2.18
C GLY A 154 -6.06 -2.21 1.26
N GLY A 155 -7.22 -2.74 1.66
CA GLY A 155 -7.86 -3.90 1.02
C GLY A 155 -7.75 -5.15 1.87
N VAL A 156 -7.88 -6.32 1.24
CA VAL A 156 -7.62 -7.64 1.83
C VAL A 156 -6.85 -8.49 0.83
N CYS A 157 -5.90 -9.28 1.33
CA CYS A 157 -5.05 -10.14 0.50
C CYS A 157 -5.22 -11.63 0.88
N PRO A 158 -6.22 -12.33 0.29
CA PRO A 158 -6.47 -13.73 0.59
C PRO A 158 -5.32 -14.67 0.23
N ALA A 159 -4.46 -14.28 -0.73
CA ALA A 159 -3.30 -15.06 -1.14
C ALA A 159 -2.25 -15.24 -0.02
N LEU A 160 -2.30 -14.40 1.03
CA LEU A 160 -1.43 -14.49 2.20
C LEU A 160 -2.07 -15.20 3.41
N GLY A 161 -3.32 -15.66 3.26
CA GLY A 161 -4.10 -16.32 4.31
C GLY A 161 -5.33 -15.53 4.78
N PRO A 162 -6.10 -16.08 5.73
CA PRO A 162 -7.24 -15.39 6.31
C PRO A 162 -6.78 -14.22 7.18
N GLY A 163 -7.29 -13.01 6.92
CA GLY A 163 -7.01 -11.81 7.72
C GLY A 163 -5.71 -11.07 7.38
N SER A 164 -4.93 -11.55 6.40
CA SER A 164 -3.70 -10.90 5.98
C SER A 164 -3.96 -9.70 5.06
N GLN A 165 -3.25 -8.62 5.37
CA GLN A 165 -3.31 -7.27 4.77
C GLN A 165 -4.57 -6.48 5.09
N GLN A 166 -4.65 -6.02 6.32
CA GLN A 166 -5.36 -4.80 6.66
C GLN A 166 -4.35 -3.79 7.20
N ALA A 167 -4.15 -2.67 6.51
CA ALA A 167 -3.25 -1.62 7.00
C ALA A 167 -4.04 -0.73 7.96
N ALA A 168 -3.53 -0.51 9.18
CA ALA A 168 -4.01 0.60 9.98
C ALA A 168 -3.44 1.89 9.37
N ASP A 169 -4.32 2.86 9.13
CA ASP A 169 -3.92 4.21 8.70
C ASP A 169 -4.58 5.17 9.67
N VAL A 170 -3.76 5.87 10.45
CA VAL A 170 -4.20 6.86 11.43
C VAL A 170 -3.65 8.19 11.00
N SER A 171 -4.55 9.13 10.71
CA SER A 171 -4.18 10.51 10.39
C SER A 171 -4.76 11.48 11.41
N VAL A 172 -4.06 12.60 11.60
CA VAL A 172 -4.46 13.67 12.51
C VAL A 172 -4.41 14.98 11.75
N SER A 173 -5.48 15.77 11.84
CA SER A 173 -5.49 17.16 11.40
C SER A 173 -5.91 18.07 12.55
N LYS A 174 -5.31 19.26 12.63
CA LYS A 174 -5.62 20.28 13.64
C LYS A 174 -5.81 21.62 12.93
N THR A 175 -6.96 22.24 13.17
CA THR A 175 -7.33 23.51 12.54
C THR A 175 -7.80 24.47 13.62
N ALA A 176 -7.28 25.71 13.62
CA ALA A 176 -7.77 26.75 14.50
C ALA A 176 -9.19 27.15 14.07
N ALA A 177 -10.10 27.35 15.03
CA ALA A 177 -11.45 27.82 14.73
C ALA A 177 -11.46 29.29 14.26
N LEU A 178 -10.43 30.07 14.65
CA LEU A 178 -10.23 31.46 14.28
C LEU A 178 -8.77 31.71 13.89
N ASP A 179 -8.55 32.50 12.83
CA ASP A 179 -7.20 32.86 12.36
C ASP A 179 -6.47 33.81 13.31
N THR A 180 -7.22 34.58 14.11
CA THR A 180 -6.68 35.49 15.12
C THR A 180 -7.51 35.43 16.39
N VAL A 181 -6.83 35.46 17.54
CA VAL A 181 -7.46 35.52 18.86
C VAL A 181 -6.81 36.67 19.62
N GLY A 182 -7.62 37.54 20.20
CA GLY A 182 -7.15 38.65 21.02
C GLY A 182 -6.41 38.16 22.28
N VAL A 183 -5.51 38.97 22.82
CA VAL A 183 -4.80 38.64 24.06
C VAL A 183 -5.80 38.38 25.19
N GLY A 184 -5.68 37.24 25.87
CA GLY A 184 -6.61 36.82 26.92
C GLY A 184 -7.90 36.15 26.41
N GLY A 185 -8.09 36.08 25.09
CA GLY A 185 -9.19 35.34 24.47
C GLY A 185 -8.97 33.83 24.48
N GLU A 186 -10.06 33.08 24.35
CA GLU A 186 -10.04 31.63 24.22
C GLU A 186 -9.72 31.22 22.78
N ALA A 187 -8.78 30.29 22.62
CA ALA A 187 -8.43 29.71 21.33
C ALA A 187 -9.01 28.29 21.24
N THR A 188 -9.87 28.08 20.26
CA THR A 188 -10.48 26.77 19.98
C THR A 188 -9.80 26.13 18.78
N TYR A 189 -9.50 24.83 18.88
CA TYR A 189 -8.95 24.03 17.79
C TYR A 189 -9.82 22.81 17.55
N ASN A 190 -10.12 22.54 16.27
CA ASN A 190 -10.75 21.31 15.86
C ASN A 190 -9.64 20.30 15.52
N ILE A 191 -9.57 19.21 16.29
CA ILE A 191 -8.66 18.11 16.03
C ILE A 191 -9.47 16.92 15.54
N THR A 192 -9.15 16.47 14.32
CA THR A 192 -9.77 15.28 13.74
C THR A 192 -8.74 14.17 13.69
N VAL A 193 -9.03 13.06 14.38
CA VAL A 193 -8.29 11.79 14.26
C VAL A 193 -9.11 10.86 13.37
N MET A 194 -8.52 10.35 12.31
CA MET A 194 -9.20 9.46 11.36
C MET A 194 -8.49 8.12 11.29
N ALA A 195 -9.22 7.04 11.58
CA ALA A 195 -8.83 5.67 11.26
C ALA A 195 -9.27 5.39 9.82
N GLY A 196 -8.37 5.66 8.89
CA GLY A 196 -8.62 5.55 7.46
C GLY A 196 -8.36 4.16 6.87
N GLY A 197 -7.54 3.36 7.53
CA GLY A 197 -7.03 2.12 6.97
C GLY A 197 -8.06 0.98 7.04
N THR A 198 -7.83 -0.07 6.26
CA THR A 198 -8.68 -1.28 6.34
C THR A 198 -8.42 -2.13 7.59
N GLY A 199 -7.40 -1.77 8.38
CA GLY A 199 -6.95 -2.46 9.58
C GLY A 199 -7.32 -1.78 10.89
N SER A 200 -7.40 -2.61 11.93
CA SER A 200 -7.69 -2.14 13.28
C SER A 200 -6.61 -1.18 13.77
N SER A 201 -6.99 0.07 13.99
CA SER A 201 -6.15 1.09 14.62
C SER A 201 -6.17 0.89 16.14
N THR A 202 -5.27 0.04 16.65
CA THR A 202 -5.15 -0.26 18.09
C THR A 202 -3.98 0.49 18.70
N ASN A 203 -4.01 0.70 20.02
CA ASN A 203 -2.97 1.41 20.78
C ASN A 203 -2.66 2.83 20.25
N VAL A 204 -3.65 3.50 19.67
CA VAL A 204 -3.51 4.88 19.17
C VAL A 204 -3.50 5.85 20.35
N THR A 205 -2.43 6.62 20.48
CA THR A 205 -2.30 7.70 21.48
C THR A 205 -2.08 9.02 20.78
N LEU A 206 -2.93 10.02 21.05
CA LEU A 206 -2.76 11.40 20.58
C LEU A 206 -2.14 12.24 21.70
N ILE A 207 -1.05 12.94 21.39
CA ILE A 207 -0.41 13.89 22.32
C ILE A 207 -0.45 15.28 21.68
N ASP A 208 -1.12 16.22 22.34
CA ASP A 208 -1.16 17.64 21.95
C ASP A 208 -0.46 18.49 23.02
N ILE A 209 0.81 18.78 22.79
CA ILE A 209 1.63 19.57 23.72
C ILE A 209 1.29 21.05 23.52
N LEU A 210 0.70 21.66 24.55
CA LEU A 210 0.41 23.09 24.52
C LEU A 210 1.69 23.92 24.70
N PRO A 211 1.82 25.09 24.03
CA PRO A 211 2.96 25.97 24.22
C PRO A 211 3.07 26.42 25.67
N THR A 212 4.28 26.39 26.23
CA THR A 212 4.56 26.95 27.55
C THR A 212 4.59 28.48 27.44
N ARG A 213 3.79 29.17 28.26
CA ARG A 213 3.92 30.62 28.45
C ARG A 213 4.59 30.92 29.79
N PRO A 214 5.29 32.06 29.91
CA PRO A 214 5.60 32.62 31.22
C PRO A 214 4.27 32.93 31.94
N VAL A 215 4.10 32.32 33.12
CA VAL A 215 3.14 32.58 34.23
C VAL A 215 2.19 33.76 33.92
N ASP A 216 0.92 33.56 33.55
CA ASP A 216 -0.23 33.72 34.49
C ASP A 216 -1.60 33.38 33.84
N SER A 217 -1.68 32.40 32.93
CA SER A 217 -2.98 31.92 32.41
C SER A 217 -2.90 30.45 32.03
N PRO A 218 -3.49 29.53 32.82
CA PRO A 218 -3.47 28.12 32.48
C PRO A 218 -4.32 27.90 31.23
N TRP A 219 -3.72 27.28 30.21
CA TRP A 219 -4.52 26.70 29.14
C TRP A 219 -5.42 25.64 29.75
N THR A 220 -6.73 25.75 29.53
CA THR A 220 -7.67 24.71 29.92
C THR A 220 -8.13 24.01 28.64
N LEU A 221 -7.74 22.74 28.47
CA LEU A 221 -8.32 21.92 27.42
C LEU A 221 -9.77 21.60 27.81
N ARG A 222 -10.71 21.95 26.95
CA ARG A 222 -12.10 21.51 27.05
C ARG A 222 -12.40 20.66 25.83
N TYR A 223 -12.86 19.44 26.07
CA TYR A 223 -13.39 18.53 25.06
C TYR A 223 -14.91 18.62 25.17
N ASP A 224 -15.58 18.90 24.07
CA ASP A 224 -17.03 18.80 23.89
C ASP A 224 -17.44 17.44 23.29
#